data_AF-A0A2H6ERE8-F1
#
_entry.id   AF-A0A2H6ERE8-F1
#
_cell.length_a   1.000
_cell.length_b   1.000
_cell.length_c   1.000
_cell.angle_alpha   90.00
_cell.angle_beta   90.00
_cell.angle_gamma   90.00
#
_symmetry.space_group_name_H-M   'P 1'
#
loop_
_entity.id
_entity.type
_entity.pdbx_description
1 polymer ?
#
loop_
_entity_poly.entity_id
_entity_poly.type
_entity_poly.pdbx_seq_one_letter_code
_entity_poly.pdbx_strand_id
1 'polypeptide(L)'
;MEHDKKASRRFKDFSHLFISSKNEKPKPAAVQQSVPPVKQSESSITKPIFCITSFNDINNRVSLIAKIAADLTNAGKKVLLIDADFSLPRLSLKIKSGSSFSVMNFLSADSDFNFYSSPNSGIKIITIDADISDLSLIEMKKRIFLKKFFRYSEEVSDVILISLPVIFNIRMIENFVKAGNRFVILTSREKSELINAYRLIKTINKINSNAGFGIIINSVEKNETADNSFQIMERVAGKFLNKKLNDYGFVHTTTGMDDPALGNETASVHNFSAVSGSELLKNILEMLEIVKSKQKNQKQNFSLSEKLFS
;
A
#
# COMPACT_ATOMS: atom_id res chain seq x y z
N MET A 1 40.69 -9.39 -5.65
CA MET A 1 40.34 -7.96 -5.54
C MET A 1 39.90 -7.46 -6.92
N GLU A 2 38.82 -8.02 -7.48
CA GLU A 2 38.42 -7.71 -8.88
C GLU A 2 36.92 -7.91 -9.17
N HIS A 3 36.07 -7.91 -8.13
CA HIS A 3 34.62 -8.10 -8.29
C HIS A 3 33.75 -6.87 -8.00
N ASP A 4 34.31 -5.76 -7.50
CA ASP A 4 33.53 -4.58 -7.06
C ASP A 4 33.48 -3.39 -8.04
N LYS A 5 34.20 -3.42 -9.16
CA LYS A 5 34.19 -2.29 -10.12
C LYS A 5 33.08 -2.36 -11.18
N LYS A 6 32.35 -3.47 -11.31
CA LYS A 6 31.29 -3.65 -12.34
C LYS A 6 29.88 -3.22 -11.88
N ALA A 7 29.62 -3.15 -10.57
CA ALA A 7 28.33 -2.69 -10.03
C ALA A 7 28.21 -1.15 -9.99
N SER A 8 29.33 -0.44 -9.82
CA SER A 8 29.38 1.03 -9.75
C SER A 8 29.28 1.74 -11.11
N ARG A 9 29.69 1.08 -12.21
CA ARG A 9 29.61 1.66 -13.57
C ARG A 9 28.21 1.63 -14.18
N ARG A 10 27.32 0.74 -13.75
CA ARG A 10 25.93 0.69 -14.24
C ARG A 10 24.99 1.72 -13.60
N PHE A 11 25.40 2.42 -12.54
CA PHE A 11 24.56 3.43 -11.89
C PHE A 11 24.76 4.87 -12.40
N LYS A 12 25.86 5.15 -13.11
CA LYS A 12 26.15 6.50 -13.65
C LYS A 12 25.39 6.85 -14.94
N ASP A 13 24.74 5.88 -15.58
CA ASP A 13 24.09 6.06 -16.88
C ASP A 13 22.59 6.38 -16.83
N PHE A 14 21.99 6.66 -15.66
CA PHE A 14 20.53 6.90 -15.58
C PHE A 14 20.13 8.34 -15.27
N SER A 15 21.09 9.23 -15.01
CA SER A 15 20.81 10.64 -14.71
C SER A 15 20.18 11.39 -15.89
N HIS A 16 20.47 10.96 -17.13
CA HIS A 16 19.99 11.58 -18.37
C HIS A 16 18.50 11.32 -18.66
N LEU A 17 17.92 10.20 -18.19
CA LEU A 17 16.47 9.93 -18.35
C LEU A 17 15.58 10.88 -17.55
N PHE A 18 16.18 11.65 -16.65
CA PHE A 18 15.53 12.67 -15.83
C PHE A 18 15.97 14.09 -16.23
N ILE A 19 16.62 14.25 -17.38
CA ILE A 19 17.01 15.56 -17.94
C ILE A 19 16.74 15.52 -19.43
N SER A 20 15.55 15.97 -19.85
CA SER A 20 15.33 16.80 -21.05
C SER A 20 13.83 16.91 -21.34
N SER A 21 13.33 18.14 -21.29
CA SER A 21 12.14 18.60 -21.99
C SER A 21 12.59 19.32 -23.26
N LYS A 22 12.11 18.90 -24.44
CA LYS A 22 11.71 19.78 -25.56
C LYS A 22 11.11 19.02 -26.74
N ASN A 23 9.91 19.49 -27.10
CA ASN A 23 9.17 19.54 -28.37
C ASN A 23 9.60 18.67 -29.56
N GLU A 24 8.60 17.96 -30.12
CA GLU A 24 8.37 17.85 -31.57
C GLU A 24 6.87 17.58 -31.88
N LYS A 25 6.37 18.15 -33.00
CA LYS A 25 4.99 18.11 -33.50
C LYS A 25 4.83 17.07 -34.65
N PRO A 26 3.59 16.70 -35.06
CA PRO A 26 3.28 15.34 -35.56
C PRO A 26 2.98 15.23 -37.08
N LYS A 27 2.93 13.98 -37.62
CA LYS A 27 2.04 13.43 -38.69
C LYS A 27 2.58 12.09 -39.29
N PRO A 28 1.79 11.27 -40.04
CA PRO A 28 0.43 10.76 -39.82
C PRO A 28 0.28 9.21 -39.99
N ALA A 29 -0.86 8.72 -39.50
CA ALA A 29 -1.59 7.43 -39.61
C ALA A 29 -1.05 6.20 -40.39
N ALA A 30 -1.24 5.01 -39.77
CA ALA A 30 -1.79 3.82 -40.42
C ALA A 30 -2.65 3.01 -39.41
N VAL A 31 -3.88 2.71 -39.81
CA VAL A 31 -4.88 1.90 -39.08
C VAL A 31 -4.63 0.43 -39.38
N GLN A 32 -4.45 -0.41 -38.36
CA GLN A 32 -4.82 -1.84 -38.42
C GLN A 32 -5.41 -2.27 -37.08
N GLN A 33 -6.69 -2.65 -37.13
CA GLN A 33 -7.40 -3.35 -36.07
C GLN A 33 -6.98 -4.83 -36.10
N SER A 34 -6.49 -5.34 -34.98
CA SER A 34 -6.55 -6.78 -34.69
C SER A 34 -6.55 -6.98 -33.18
N VAL A 35 -7.69 -7.44 -32.65
CA VAL A 35 -7.86 -7.83 -31.25
C VAL A 35 -7.06 -9.12 -31.01
N PRO A 36 -6.11 -9.17 -30.05
CA PRO A 36 -5.48 -10.43 -29.64
C PRO A 36 -6.30 -11.10 -28.51
N PRO A 37 -6.18 -12.43 -28.35
CA PRO A 37 -7.17 -13.27 -27.69
C PRO A 37 -7.12 -13.14 -26.15
N VAL A 38 -8.30 -13.10 -25.52
CA VAL A 38 -8.42 -13.24 -24.06
C VAL A 38 -8.80 -14.67 -23.71
N LYS A 39 -7.81 -15.47 -23.28
CA LYS A 39 -7.93 -16.71 -22.50
C LYS A 39 -6.56 -16.97 -21.86
N GLN A 40 -6.36 -17.19 -20.58
CA GLN A 40 -7.19 -17.42 -19.39
C GLN A 40 -6.46 -16.79 -18.19
N SER A 41 -7.17 -16.16 -17.28
CA SER A 41 -6.82 -16.28 -15.87
C SER A 41 -8.11 -16.39 -15.08
N GLU A 42 -8.25 -17.49 -14.35
CA GLU A 42 -9.32 -17.70 -13.39
C GLU A 42 -9.19 -16.60 -12.33
N SER A 43 -9.95 -15.50 -12.50
CA SER A 43 -9.86 -14.35 -11.62
C SER A 43 -10.59 -14.67 -10.32
N SER A 44 -9.88 -15.30 -9.42
CA SER A 44 -10.27 -15.46 -8.03
C SER A 44 -10.59 -14.11 -7.38
N ILE A 45 -11.76 -13.96 -6.78
CA ILE A 45 -12.21 -12.70 -6.16
C ILE A 45 -11.59 -12.60 -4.77
N THR A 46 -10.47 -11.90 -4.65
CA THR A 46 -9.87 -11.55 -3.36
C THR A 46 -10.36 -10.18 -2.91
N LYS A 47 -10.57 -10.01 -1.60
CA LYS A 47 -10.90 -8.69 -1.02
C LYS A 47 -9.86 -7.66 -1.44
N PRO A 48 -10.23 -6.37 -1.63
CA PRO A 48 -9.24 -5.36 -1.97
C PRO A 48 -8.22 -5.19 -0.83
N ILE A 49 -6.99 -5.65 -1.09
CA ILE A 49 -5.83 -5.51 -0.19
C ILE A 49 -4.86 -4.54 -0.85
N PHE A 50 -4.50 -3.48 -0.14
CA PHE A 50 -3.53 -2.48 -0.58
C PHE A 50 -2.36 -2.41 0.40
N CYS A 51 -1.18 -2.70 -0.11
CA CYS A 51 0.08 -2.51 0.61
C CYS A 51 0.62 -1.11 0.30
N ILE A 52 0.62 -0.23 1.28
CA ILE A 52 0.96 1.19 1.12
C ILE A 52 2.34 1.42 1.74
N THR A 53 3.24 2.03 0.98
CA THR A 53 4.62 2.25 1.40
C THR A 53 5.19 3.52 0.79
N SER A 54 6.37 3.93 1.27
CA SER A 54 7.13 5.09 0.84
C SER A 54 8.62 4.81 1.08
N PHE A 55 9.50 5.53 0.40
CA PHE A 55 10.94 5.37 0.63
C PHE A 55 11.47 6.26 1.75
N ASN A 56 10.97 7.48 1.92
CA ASN A 56 11.42 8.36 3.02
C ASN A 56 10.26 9.02 3.77
N ASP A 57 9.07 9.08 3.16
CA ASP A 57 7.97 9.86 3.68
C ASP A 57 7.02 9.02 4.54
N ILE A 58 7.42 8.76 5.78
CA ILE A 58 6.66 7.92 6.72
C ILE A 58 5.42 8.66 7.23
N ASN A 59 5.58 9.93 7.63
CA ASN A 59 4.52 10.69 8.28
C ASN A 59 3.35 10.95 7.33
N ASN A 60 3.61 11.40 6.10
CA ASN A 60 2.53 11.63 5.14
C ASN A 60 1.90 10.32 4.69
N ARG A 61 2.66 9.22 4.64
CA ARG A 61 2.08 7.89 4.40
C ARG A 61 1.08 7.51 5.49
N VAL A 62 1.45 7.63 6.76
CA VAL A 62 0.57 7.31 7.89
C VAL A 62 -0.68 8.20 7.87
N SER A 63 -0.52 9.50 7.66
CA SER A 63 -1.63 10.45 7.54
C SER A 63 -2.54 10.13 6.35
N LEU A 64 -1.98 9.75 5.20
CA LEU A 64 -2.73 9.35 4.00
C LEU A 64 -3.56 8.09 4.26
N ILE A 65 -2.96 7.06 4.88
CA ILE A 65 -3.66 5.82 5.22
C ILE A 65 -4.80 6.10 6.20
N ALA A 66 -4.54 6.91 7.23
CA ALA A 66 -5.57 7.30 8.20
C ALA A 66 -6.73 8.05 7.54
N LYS A 67 -6.44 9.00 6.63
CA LYS A 67 -7.45 9.71 5.87
C LYS A 67 -8.28 8.78 4.97
N ILE A 68 -7.64 7.88 4.23
CA ILE A 68 -8.35 6.93 3.37
C ILE A 68 -9.25 6.01 4.22
N ALA A 69 -8.76 5.53 5.37
CA ALA A 69 -9.55 4.69 6.28
C ALA A 69 -10.78 5.43 6.82
N ALA A 70 -10.59 6.69 7.21
CA ALA A 70 -11.64 7.62 7.60
C ALA A 70 -12.69 7.80 6.51
N ASP A 71 -12.27 8.14 5.29
CA ASP A 71 -13.17 8.38 4.15
C ASP A 71 -13.94 7.10 3.75
N LEU A 72 -13.29 5.93 3.78
CA LEU A 72 -13.94 4.65 3.55
C LEU A 72 -14.99 4.32 4.62
N THR A 73 -14.70 4.62 5.88
CA THR A 73 -15.63 4.41 6.99
C THR A 73 -16.84 5.35 6.88
N ASN A 74 -16.61 6.61 6.50
CA ASN A 74 -17.68 7.57 6.18
C ASN A 74 -18.56 7.08 5.02
N ALA A 75 -17.98 6.36 4.05
CA ALA A 75 -18.70 5.67 2.98
C ALA A 75 -19.34 4.33 3.42
N GLY A 76 -19.41 4.06 4.73
CA GLY A 76 -20.04 2.88 5.33
C GLY A 76 -19.26 1.59 5.16
N LYS A 77 -17.95 1.64 4.87
CA LYS A 77 -17.10 0.44 4.72
C LYS A 77 -16.42 0.06 6.03
N LYS A 78 -16.28 -1.24 6.28
CA LYS A 78 -15.47 -1.78 7.38
C LYS A 78 -14.02 -1.89 6.93
N VAL A 79 -13.11 -1.19 7.61
CA VAL A 79 -11.69 -1.11 7.24
C VAL A 79 -10.84 -1.90 8.23
N LEU A 80 -10.03 -2.81 7.71
CA LEU A 80 -8.93 -3.41 8.45
C LEU A 80 -7.64 -2.66 8.12
N LEU A 81 -7.03 -2.05 9.14
CA LEU A 81 -5.69 -1.51 9.08
C LEU A 81 -4.71 -2.52 9.66
N ILE A 82 -3.64 -2.80 8.92
CA ILE A 82 -2.50 -3.56 9.41
C ILE A 82 -1.29 -2.64 9.42
N ASP A 83 -0.77 -2.32 10.60
CA ASP A 83 0.50 -1.61 10.76
C ASP A 83 1.63 -2.62 10.82
N ALA A 84 2.40 -2.75 9.74
CA ALA A 84 3.48 -3.72 9.62
C ALA A 84 4.86 -3.11 9.91
N ASP A 85 4.92 -1.95 10.56
CA ASP A 85 6.17 -1.32 10.99
C ASP A 85 6.53 -1.78 12.42
N PHE A 86 7.50 -2.71 12.52
CA PHE A 86 7.90 -3.28 13.81
C PHE A 86 8.59 -2.27 14.72
N SER A 87 9.01 -1.11 14.19
CA SER A 87 9.75 -0.11 14.96
C SER A 87 8.85 0.80 15.79
N LEU A 88 7.66 1.14 15.28
CA LEU A 88 6.74 2.05 15.94
C LEU A 88 5.32 1.85 15.40
N PRO A 89 4.30 1.65 16.25
CA PRO A 89 2.92 1.43 15.84
C PRO A 89 2.22 2.74 15.48
N ARG A 90 2.63 3.36 14.37
CA ARG A 90 2.26 4.73 13.97
C ARG A 90 0.77 4.89 13.70
N LEU A 91 0.12 3.89 13.10
CA LEU A 91 -1.32 3.97 12.81
C LEU A 91 -2.16 3.96 14.08
N SER A 92 -1.84 3.11 15.06
CA SER A 92 -2.56 3.11 16.34
C SER A 92 -2.30 4.35 17.19
N LEU A 93 -1.12 4.99 17.03
CA LEU A 93 -0.82 6.27 17.66
C LEU A 93 -1.59 7.44 16.99
N LYS A 94 -1.71 7.44 15.66
CA LYS A 94 -2.40 8.48 14.90
C LYS A 94 -3.92 8.35 14.99
N ILE A 95 -4.44 7.12 15.00
CA ILE A 95 -5.87 6.82 15.03
C ILE A 95 -6.22 6.36 16.44
N LYS A 96 -6.88 7.23 17.21
CA LYS A 96 -7.43 6.90 18.53
C LYS A 96 -8.67 6.00 18.40
N SER A 97 -8.48 4.78 17.88
CA SER A 97 -9.52 3.76 17.82
C SER A 97 -9.44 2.89 19.07
N GLY A 98 -10.59 2.65 19.71
CA GLY A 98 -10.69 1.74 20.86
C GLY A 98 -10.47 0.26 20.53
N SER A 99 -10.26 -0.10 19.25
CA SER A 99 -10.08 -1.47 18.77
C SER A 99 -8.75 -1.66 18.03
N SER A 100 -7.64 -1.55 18.77
CA SER A 100 -6.28 -1.85 18.30
C SER A 100 -5.77 -3.13 18.95
N PHE A 101 -5.33 -4.09 18.14
CA PHE A 101 -4.68 -5.33 18.59
C PHE A 101 -3.18 -5.24 18.30
N SER A 102 -2.32 -5.42 19.31
CA SER A 102 -0.87 -5.52 19.14
C SER A 102 -0.44 -6.99 19.21
N VAL A 103 0.29 -7.44 18.19
CA VAL A 103 0.84 -8.80 18.14
C VAL A 103 1.85 -9.00 19.27
N MET A 104 2.73 -8.02 19.53
CA MET A 104 3.72 -8.10 20.60
C MET A 104 3.04 -8.25 21.97
N ASN A 105 2.05 -7.41 22.28
CA ASN A 105 1.30 -7.50 23.54
C ASN A 105 0.63 -8.86 23.72
N PHE A 106 0.08 -9.44 22.65
CA PHE A 106 -0.49 -10.79 22.67
C PHE A 106 0.58 -11.86 22.91
N LEU A 107 1.75 -11.74 22.28
CA LEU A 107 2.84 -12.69 22.44
C LEU A 107 3.46 -12.63 23.84
N SER A 108 3.56 -11.44 24.44
CA SER A 108 4.09 -11.22 25.79
C SER A 108 3.10 -11.53 26.91
N ALA A 109 1.83 -11.77 26.59
CA ALA A 109 0.83 -12.07 27.60
C ALA A 109 0.94 -13.51 28.14
N ASP A 110 0.85 -13.61 29.47
CA ASP A 110 0.80 -14.87 30.22
C ASP A 110 -0.63 -15.43 30.39
N SER A 111 -1.66 -14.70 29.94
CA SER A 111 -3.08 -15.04 30.16
C SER A 111 -3.94 -14.98 28.90
N ASP A 112 -5.11 -15.65 28.97
CA ASP A 112 -6.11 -15.74 27.90
C ASP A 112 -6.63 -14.34 27.51
N PHE A 113 -6.03 -13.79 26.46
CA PHE A 113 -6.38 -12.49 25.89
C PHE A 113 -7.79 -12.54 25.26
N ASN A 114 -8.81 -12.19 26.05
CA ASN A 114 -10.19 -11.98 25.58
C ASN A 114 -10.30 -10.65 24.81
N PHE A 115 -9.73 -10.58 23.61
CA PHE A 115 -9.78 -9.37 22.77
C PHE A 115 -10.82 -9.50 21.65
N TYR A 116 -12.09 -9.64 22.04
CA TYR A 116 -13.24 -9.53 21.13
C TYR A 116 -14.04 -8.27 21.44
N SER A 117 -13.40 -7.10 21.50
CA SER A 117 -14.16 -5.86 21.42
C SER A 117 -14.52 -5.60 19.96
N SER A 118 -15.83 -5.51 19.71
CA SER A 118 -16.38 -5.01 18.44
C SER A 118 -15.78 -3.64 18.15
N PRO A 119 -15.25 -3.37 16.95
CA PRO A 119 -14.77 -2.03 16.62
C PRO A 119 -15.94 -1.05 16.66
N ASN A 120 -15.92 -0.08 17.58
CA ASN A 120 -16.93 0.97 17.67
C ASN A 120 -16.89 1.95 16.48
N SER A 121 -15.77 1.98 15.74
CA SER A 121 -15.48 3.01 14.72
C SER A 121 -15.45 2.49 13.28
N GLY A 122 -15.86 1.25 13.01
CA GLY A 122 -15.74 0.64 11.67
C GLY A 122 -14.29 0.39 11.20
N ILE A 123 -13.29 0.90 11.92
CA ILE A 123 -11.86 0.71 11.71
C ILE A 123 -11.31 -0.24 12.78
N LYS A 124 -10.81 -1.40 12.34
CA LYS A 124 -10.03 -2.32 13.18
C LYS A 124 -8.54 -2.14 12.86
N ILE A 125 -7.70 -2.05 13.89
CA ILE A 125 -6.25 -1.93 13.71
C ILE A 125 -5.57 -3.19 14.26
N ILE A 126 -4.69 -3.78 13.45
CA ILE A 126 -3.75 -4.82 13.85
C ILE A 126 -2.35 -4.24 13.71
N THR A 127 -1.67 -4.07 14.83
CA THR A 127 -0.27 -3.69 14.88
C THR A 127 0.57 -4.95 14.93
N ILE A 128 1.45 -5.11 13.95
CA ILE A 128 2.47 -6.13 13.91
C ILE A 128 3.74 -5.42 14.36
N ASP A 129 3.97 -5.37 15.65
CA ASP A 129 5.09 -4.72 16.35
C ASP A 129 6.15 -5.74 16.81
N ALA A 130 6.14 -6.91 16.18
CA ALA A 130 7.08 -8.01 16.42
C ALA A 130 7.47 -8.62 15.07
N ASP A 131 8.69 -9.15 14.97
CA ASP A 131 9.14 -9.82 13.76
C ASP A 131 8.43 -11.17 13.59
N ILE A 132 7.35 -11.16 12.80
CA ILE A 132 6.62 -12.35 12.38
C ILE A 132 7.40 -13.20 11.36
N SER A 133 8.62 -12.83 10.97
CA SER A 133 9.48 -13.74 10.19
C SER A 133 9.95 -14.93 11.05
N ASP A 134 10.03 -14.72 12.37
CA ASP A 134 10.38 -15.73 13.37
C ASP A 134 9.14 -16.43 13.98
N LEU A 135 8.03 -16.51 13.23
CA LEU A 135 6.81 -17.25 13.62
C LEU A 135 7.07 -18.74 13.97
N SER A 136 8.24 -19.29 13.64
CA SER A 136 8.68 -20.63 14.07
C SER A 136 9.04 -20.70 15.56
N LEU A 137 9.47 -19.58 16.16
CA LEU A 137 9.82 -19.47 17.58
C LEU A 137 8.60 -19.26 18.47
N ILE A 138 7.46 -18.90 17.88
CA ILE A 138 6.20 -18.71 18.60
C ILE A 138 5.57 -20.07 18.89
N GLU A 139 5.04 -20.22 20.11
CA GLU A 139 4.29 -21.41 20.50
C GLU A 139 3.15 -21.70 19.50
N MET A 140 3.02 -22.96 19.10
CA MET A 140 2.05 -23.40 18.08
C MET A 140 0.62 -22.91 18.38
N LYS A 141 0.20 -22.89 19.65
CA LYS A 141 -1.12 -22.38 20.06
C LYS A 141 -1.29 -20.90 19.73
N LYS A 142 -0.30 -20.06 20.08
CA LYS A 142 -0.30 -18.62 19.77
C LYS A 142 -0.29 -18.37 18.26
N ARG A 143 0.46 -19.16 17.48
CA ARG A 143 0.45 -19.09 16.00
C ARG A 143 -0.90 -19.46 15.40
N ILE A 144 -1.54 -20.53 15.88
CA ILE A 144 -2.89 -20.93 15.43
C ILE A 144 -3.91 -19.84 15.76
N PHE A 145 -3.84 -19.25 16.96
CA PHE A 145 -4.70 -18.14 17.35
C PHE A 145 -4.52 -16.93 16.44
N LEU A 146 -3.29 -16.47 16.21
CA LEU A 146 -3.00 -15.35 15.31
C LEU A 146 -3.55 -15.60 13.91
N LYS A 147 -3.34 -16.81 13.35
CA LYS A 147 -3.88 -17.17 12.04
C LYS A 147 -5.42 -17.06 12.01
N LYS A 148 -6.11 -17.59 13.03
CA LYS A 148 -7.58 -17.49 13.14
C LYS A 148 -8.05 -16.04 13.32
N PHE A 149 -7.33 -15.25 14.11
CA PHE A 149 -7.66 -13.85 14.39
C PHE A 149 -7.51 -12.97 13.15
N PHE A 150 -6.42 -13.15 12.38
CA PHE A 150 -6.22 -12.47 11.10
C PHE A 150 -7.32 -12.87 10.13
N ARG A 151 -7.59 -14.17 9.97
CA ARG A 151 -8.67 -14.66 9.10
C ARG A 151 -10.02 -14.05 9.45
N TYR A 152 -10.41 -14.06 10.73
CA TYR A 152 -11.66 -13.44 11.18
C TYR A 152 -11.69 -11.94 10.88
N SER A 153 -10.59 -11.23 11.16
CA SER A 153 -10.48 -9.79 10.93
C SER A 153 -10.56 -9.44 9.44
N GLU A 154 -10.03 -10.30 8.58
CA GLU A 154 -10.19 -10.21 7.14
C GLU A 154 -11.65 -10.44 6.74
N GLU A 155 -12.29 -11.52 7.23
CA GLU A 155 -13.67 -11.92 6.90
C GLU A 155 -14.69 -10.82 7.23
N VAL A 156 -14.54 -10.11 8.37
CA VAL A 156 -15.47 -9.06 8.79
C VAL A 156 -15.24 -7.69 8.16
N SER A 157 -14.14 -7.51 7.42
CA SER A 157 -13.76 -6.23 6.80
C SER A 157 -14.07 -6.22 5.31
N ASP A 158 -14.42 -5.06 4.76
CA ASP A 158 -14.65 -4.87 3.32
C ASP A 158 -13.33 -4.66 2.57
N VAL A 159 -12.40 -3.95 3.20
CA VAL A 159 -11.12 -3.51 2.62
C VAL A 159 -10.00 -3.63 3.64
N ILE A 160 -8.80 -3.97 3.16
CA ILE A 160 -7.60 -4.14 3.98
C ILE A 160 -6.53 -3.17 3.48
N LEU A 161 -6.06 -2.30 4.35
CA LEU A 161 -4.93 -1.40 4.09
C LEU A 161 -3.76 -1.81 4.98
N ILE A 162 -2.60 -2.07 4.38
CA ILE A 162 -1.39 -2.49 5.08
C ILE A 162 -0.37 -1.37 4.97
N SER A 163 -0.01 -0.75 6.09
CA SER A 163 1.13 0.18 6.17
C SER A 163 2.40 -0.64 6.27
N LEU A 164 3.20 -0.68 5.20
CA LEU A 164 4.51 -1.31 5.24
C LEU A 164 5.55 -0.28 5.68
N PRO A 165 6.58 -0.63 6.47
CA PRO A 165 7.66 0.27 6.87
C PRO A 165 8.41 0.83 5.66
N VAL A 166 9.29 1.79 5.90
CA VAL A 166 10.24 2.19 4.86
C VAL A 166 11.12 1.01 4.49
N ILE A 167 11.23 0.77 3.20
CA ILE A 167 11.80 -0.45 2.66
C ILE A 167 13.29 -0.23 2.37
N PHE A 168 14.06 -0.06 3.45
CA PHE A 168 15.53 -0.12 3.39
C PHE A 168 16.02 -1.57 3.38
N ASN A 169 15.31 -2.47 4.08
CA ASN A 169 15.58 -3.90 4.09
C ASN A 169 14.30 -4.68 3.73
N ILE A 170 14.32 -5.30 2.55
CA ILE A 170 13.16 -6.02 2.01
C ILE A 170 12.78 -7.27 2.81
N ARG A 171 13.73 -7.86 3.57
CA ARG A 171 13.48 -9.10 4.33
C ARG A 171 12.38 -8.92 5.37
N MET A 172 12.36 -7.77 6.04
CA MET A 172 11.40 -7.43 7.11
C MET A 172 9.94 -7.46 6.62
N ILE A 173 9.72 -7.23 5.33
CA ILE A 173 8.38 -7.13 4.75
C ILE A 173 8.12 -8.19 3.67
N GLU A 174 9.02 -9.16 3.50
CA GLU A 174 8.99 -10.09 2.39
C GLU A 174 7.68 -10.89 2.36
N ASN A 175 7.17 -11.28 3.52
CA ASN A 175 5.89 -11.99 3.64
C ASN A 175 4.71 -11.12 3.18
N PHE A 176 4.69 -9.83 3.52
CA PHE A 176 3.67 -8.91 2.99
C PHE A 176 3.82 -8.67 1.49
N VAL A 177 5.07 -8.63 0.99
CA VAL A 177 5.34 -8.46 -0.45
C VAL A 177 4.85 -9.68 -1.25
N LYS A 178 5.09 -10.88 -0.75
CA LYS A 178 4.59 -12.13 -1.34
C LYS A 178 3.07 -12.25 -1.24
N ALA A 179 2.50 -11.83 -0.11
CA ALA A 179 1.08 -11.97 0.14
C ALA A 179 0.21 -10.93 -0.61
N GLY A 180 0.73 -9.71 -0.75
CA GLY A 180 0.04 -8.58 -1.37
C GLY A 180 0.00 -8.63 -2.89
N ASN A 181 -1.01 -8.00 -3.49
CA ASN A 181 -1.17 -7.94 -4.94
C ASN A 181 -1.19 -6.50 -5.49
N ARG A 182 -1.52 -5.52 -4.65
CA ARG A 182 -1.60 -4.10 -5.04
C ARG A 182 -0.72 -3.28 -4.11
N PHE A 183 0.29 -2.64 -4.66
CA PHE A 183 1.22 -1.80 -3.93
C PHE A 183 1.00 -0.35 -4.31
N VAL A 184 0.82 0.51 -3.32
CA VAL A 184 0.72 1.96 -3.46
C VAL A 184 2.03 2.55 -2.99
N ILE A 185 2.71 3.28 -3.87
CA ILE A 185 3.97 3.95 -3.57
C ILE A 185 3.69 5.44 -3.43
N LEU A 186 3.86 5.97 -2.22
CA LEU A 186 3.89 7.40 -1.98
C LEU A 186 5.30 7.92 -2.21
N THR A 187 5.44 8.91 -3.08
CA THR A 187 6.72 9.55 -3.43
C THR A 187 6.49 11.02 -3.75
N SER A 188 7.49 11.88 -3.64
CA SER A 188 7.36 13.30 -3.97
C SER A 188 7.94 13.61 -5.35
N ARG A 189 7.77 14.85 -5.81
CA ARG A 189 8.17 15.30 -7.16
C ARG A 189 9.68 15.32 -7.39
N GLU A 190 10.49 15.31 -6.33
CA GLU A 190 11.94 15.40 -6.42
C GLU A 190 12.52 14.18 -7.14
N LYS A 191 13.46 14.43 -8.07
CA LYS A 191 14.12 13.40 -8.87
C LYS A 191 14.73 12.27 -8.02
N SER A 192 15.34 12.59 -6.88
CA SER A 192 15.89 11.59 -5.95
C SER A 192 14.81 10.66 -5.40
N GLU A 193 13.64 11.21 -5.05
CA GLU A 193 12.52 10.45 -4.52
C GLU A 193 11.88 9.56 -5.59
N LEU A 194 11.75 10.04 -6.83
CA LEU A 194 11.30 9.21 -7.95
C LEU A 194 12.26 8.03 -8.24
N ILE A 195 13.58 8.27 -8.19
CA ILE A 195 14.57 7.19 -8.32
C ILE A 195 14.39 6.16 -7.20
N ASN A 196 14.17 6.61 -5.98
CA ASN A 196 13.98 5.75 -4.82
C ASN A 196 12.66 4.95 -4.91
N ALA A 197 11.57 5.58 -5.33
CA ALA A 197 10.31 4.92 -5.62
C ALA A 197 10.46 3.85 -6.71
N TYR A 198 11.20 4.13 -7.78
CA TYR A 198 11.46 3.13 -8.81
C TYR A 198 12.30 1.94 -8.29
N ARG A 199 13.34 2.21 -7.47
CA ARG A 199 14.10 1.14 -6.81
C ARG A 199 13.19 0.27 -5.96
N LEU A 200 12.20 0.87 -5.32
CA LEU A 200 11.24 0.15 -4.50
C LEU A 200 10.34 -0.76 -5.33
N ILE A 201 9.74 -0.22 -6.39
CA ILE A 201 8.92 -0.97 -7.35
C ILE A 201 9.73 -2.14 -7.93
N LYS A 202 10.97 -1.90 -8.37
CA LYS A 202 11.85 -2.93 -8.90
C LYS A 202 12.12 -4.04 -7.89
N THR A 203 12.34 -3.68 -6.63
CA THR A 203 12.62 -4.64 -5.55
C THR A 203 11.39 -5.49 -5.25
N ILE A 204 10.22 -4.87 -5.10
CA ILE A 204 8.95 -5.58 -4.90
C ILE A 204 8.66 -6.50 -6.09
N ASN A 205 8.81 -6.01 -7.32
CA ASN A 205 8.58 -6.77 -8.54
C ASN A 205 9.49 -7.99 -8.69
N LYS A 206 10.71 -7.93 -8.15
CA LYS A 206 11.65 -9.07 -8.15
C LYS A 206 11.16 -10.20 -7.26
N ILE A 207 10.48 -9.89 -6.16
CA ILE A 207 9.95 -10.87 -5.21
C ILE A 207 8.56 -11.35 -5.64
N ASN A 208 7.74 -10.42 -6.11
CA ASN A 208 6.38 -10.68 -6.56
C ASN A 208 6.16 -10.06 -7.94
N SER A 209 6.40 -10.87 -8.98
CA SER A 209 6.22 -10.46 -10.38
C SER A 209 4.76 -10.20 -10.74
N ASN A 210 3.79 -10.63 -9.92
CA ASN A 210 2.37 -10.39 -10.11
C ASN A 210 1.88 -9.11 -9.39
N ALA A 211 2.78 -8.39 -8.70
CA ALA A 211 2.45 -7.12 -8.06
C ALA A 211 1.96 -6.10 -9.11
N GLY A 212 0.80 -5.49 -8.82
CA GLY A 212 0.33 -4.26 -9.43
C GLY A 212 0.80 -3.06 -8.62
N PHE A 213 1.18 -1.98 -9.30
CA PHE A 213 1.73 -0.78 -8.68
C PHE A 213 0.87 0.42 -9.02
N GLY A 214 0.57 1.24 -8.03
CA GLY A 214 0.09 2.60 -8.27
C GLY A 214 0.86 3.62 -7.46
N ILE A 215 0.86 4.85 -7.96
CA ILE A 215 1.71 5.92 -7.48
C ILE A 215 0.83 7.05 -6.96
N ILE A 216 1.21 7.60 -5.82
CA ILE A 216 0.67 8.87 -5.33
C ILE A 216 1.83 9.85 -5.22
N ILE A 217 1.69 10.99 -5.90
CA ILE A 217 2.70 12.05 -5.82
C ILE A 217 2.39 13.00 -4.65
N ASN A 218 3.27 13.06 -3.67
CA ASN A 218 3.13 13.94 -2.52
C ASN A 218 3.79 15.31 -2.73
N SER A 219 3.40 16.27 -1.89
CA SER A 219 4.01 17.60 -1.78
C SER A 219 3.97 18.37 -3.10
N VAL A 220 2.79 18.38 -3.71
CA VAL A 220 2.55 19.00 -5.02
C VAL A 220 1.93 20.38 -4.87
N GLU A 221 2.55 21.40 -5.47
CA GLU A 221 1.99 22.76 -5.53
C GLU A 221 0.95 22.89 -6.66
N LYS A 222 1.19 22.22 -7.80
CA LYS A 222 0.36 22.28 -9.01
C LYS A 222 0.17 20.89 -9.60
N ASN A 223 -1.07 20.56 -10.01
CA ASN A 223 -1.43 19.24 -10.56
C ASN A 223 -0.52 18.79 -11.71
N GLU A 224 -0.18 19.70 -12.63
CA GLU A 224 0.73 19.42 -13.75
C GLU A 224 2.09 18.86 -13.30
N THR A 225 2.55 19.26 -12.11
CA THR A 225 3.81 18.74 -11.55
C THR A 225 3.67 17.26 -11.14
N ALA A 226 2.51 16.86 -10.60
CA ALA A 226 2.22 15.47 -10.31
C ALA A 226 2.17 14.63 -11.59
N ASP A 227 1.45 15.11 -12.60
CA ASP A 227 1.28 14.39 -13.88
C ASP A 227 2.64 14.13 -14.54
N ASN A 228 3.51 15.14 -14.56
CA ASN A 228 4.88 15.00 -15.08
C ASN A 228 5.69 13.95 -14.30
N SER A 229 5.64 13.98 -12.97
CA SER A 229 6.32 12.99 -12.12
C SER A 229 5.77 11.58 -12.34
N PHE A 230 4.45 11.42 -12.47
CA PHE A 230 3.82 10.14 -12.77
C PHE A 230 4.25 9.60 -14.14
N GLN A 231 4.22 10.42 -15.19
CA GLN A 231 4.64 10.02 -16.54
C GLN A 231 6.11 9.57 -16.59
N ILE A 232 6.98 10.20 -15.82
CA ILE A 232 8.38 9.75 -15.67
C ILE A 232 8.42 8.34 -15.09
N MET A 233 7.69 8.11 -13.99
CA MET A 233 7.62 6.81 -13.32
C MET A 233 7.05 5.74 -14.24
N GLU A 234 5.95 6.03 -14.94
CA GLU A 234 5.29 5.11 -15.87
C GLU A 234 6.26 4.72 -17.01
N ARG A 235 6.94 5.69 -17.62
CA ARG A 235 7.90 5.45 -18.69
C ARG A 235 9.05 4.55 -18.22
N VAL A 236 9.63 4.82 -17.05
CA VAL A 236 10.76 4.06 -16.52
C VAL A 236 10.33 2.64 -16.12
N ALA A 237 9.20 2.49 -15.43
CA ALA A 237 8.67 1.17 -15.07
C ALA A 237 8.28 0.34 -16.30
N GLY A 238 7.64 0.96 -17.30
CA GLY A 238 7.30 0.32 -18.56
C GLY A 238 8.55 -0.16 -19.31
N LYS A 239 9.54 0.73 -19.49
CA LYS A 239 10.78 0.42 -20.22
C LYS A 239 11.60 -0.69 -19.59
N PHE A 240 11.76 -0.69 -18.27
CA PHE A 240 12.73 -1.56 -17.59
C PHE A 240 12.12 -2.75 -16.85
N LEU A 241 10.83 -2.70 -16.51
CA LEU A 241 10.14 -3.76 -15.77
C LEU A 241 8.97 -4.36 -16.57
N ASN A 242 8.64 -3.81 -17.74
CA ASN A 242 7.43 -4.15 -18.48
C ASN A 242 6.17 -4.08 -17.61
N LYS A 243 6.08 -3.04 -16.78
CA LYS A 243 5.00 -2.80 -15.84
C LYS A 243 4.25 -1.52 -16.18
N LYS A 244 2.93 -1.62 -16.28
CA LYS A 244 2.03 -0.47 -16.26
C LYS A 244 1.82 -0.03 -14.80
N LEU A 245 1.88 1.28 -14.57
CA LEU A 245 1.57 1.88 -13.27
C LEU A 245 0.15 2.46 -13.30
N ASN A 246 -0.52 2.46 -12.14
CA ASN A 246 -1.78 3.18 -11.95
C ASN A 246 -1.51 4.55 -11.35
N ASP A 247 -2.12 5.58 -11.92
CA ASP A 247 -2.13 6.90 -11.30
C ASP A 247 -3.21 6.94 -10.21
N TYR A 248 -2.79 7.12 -8.97
CA TYR A 248 -3.69 7.27 -7.83
C TYR A 248 -3.77 8.71 -7.33
N GLY A 249 -3.28 9.66 -8.15
CA GLY A 249 -3.36 11.08 -7.92
C GLY A 249 -2.21 11.63 -7.08
N PHE A 250 -2.49 12.73 -6.39
CA PHE A 250 -1.48 13.46 -5.64
C PHE A 250 -2.03 14.05 -4.34
N VAL A 251 -1.12 14.56 -3.53
CA VAL A 251 -1.37 15.24 -2.26
C VAL A 251 -0.70 16.61 -2.32
N HIS A 252 -1.46 17.67 -1.99
CA HIS A 252 -0.96 19.03 -2.04
C HIS A 252 -0.12 19.41 -0.80
N THR A 253 0.93 20.20 -1.02
CA THR A 253 1.83 20.69 0.06
C THR A 253 1.08 21.46 1.18
N THR A 254 -0.07 22.06 0.87
CA THR A 254 -0.84 22.89 1.82
C THR A 254 -1.94 22.13 2.57
N THR A 255 -2.16 20.84 2.30
CA THR A 255 -3.13 20.07 3.09
C THR A 255 -2.47 19.61 4.38
N GLY A 256 -2.93 20.17 5.51
CA GLY A 256 -2.39 19.99 6.86
C GLY A 256 -2.34 18.54 7.36
N MET A 257 -1.41 17.75 6.82
CA MET A 257 -1.05 16.43 7.37
C MET A 257 -0.33 16.55 8.73
N ASP A 258 0.11 17.75 9.07
CA ASP A 258 0.86 18.13 10.27
C ASP A 258 0.01 18.79 11.38
N ASP A 259 -1.33 18.85 11.28
CA ASP A 259 -2.14 19.50 12.32
C ASP A 259 -2.02 18.77 13.69
N PRO A 260 -1.45 19.41 14.73
CA PRO A 260 -1.35 18.87 16.09
C PRO A 260 -2.71 18.77 16.81
N ALA A 261 -3.78 19.38 16.27
CA ALA A 261 -5.11 19.39 16.87
C ALA A 261 -5.83 18.02 16.84
N LEU A 262 -5.25 16.98 16.22
CA LEU A 262 -5.72 15.58 16.37
C LEU A 262 -5.58 15.03 17.80
N GLY A 263 -5.00 15.79 18.71
CA GLY A 263 -4.75 15.42 20.11
C GLY A 263 -5.97 15.43 21.03
N ASN A 264 -7.06 16.12 20.71
CA ASN A 264 -8.18 16.26 21.64
C ASN A 264 -9.46 15.61 21.10
N GLU A 265 -10.24 15.05 22.04
CA GLU A 265 -11.50 14.34 21.82
C GLU A 265 -12.32 14.96 20.69
N THR A 266 -12.87 14.12 19.80
CA THR A 266 -13.67 14.56 18.65
C THR A 266 -12.93 15.39 17.59
N ALA A 267 -11.70 15.01 17.24
CA ALA A 267 -11.26 15.17 15.85
C ALA A 267 -12.15 14.29 14.98
N SER A 268 -13.35 14.80 14.74
CA SER A 268 -14.34 14.24 13.85
C SER A 268 -13.62 13.95 12.54
N VAL A 269 -13.96 12.82 11.94
CA VAL A 269 -13.55 12.32 10.63
C VAL A 269 -13.92 13.30 9.48
N HIS A 270 -14.21 14.56 9.79
CA HIS A 270 -14.87 15.58 8.99
C HIS A 270 -13.95 16.70 8.48
N ASN A 271 -12.69 16.82 8.94
CA ASN A 271 -11.79 17.91 8.51
C ASN A 271 -10.59 17.45 7.66
N PHE A 272 -10.74 16.39 6.88
CA PHE A 272 -9.75 16.10 5.85
C PHE A 272 -10.19 16.70 4.51
N SER A 273 -9.47 17.72 4.02
CA SER A 273 -9.77 18.37 2.74
C SER A 273 -9.87 17.36 1.57
N ALA A 274 -10.82 17.61 0.67
CA ALA A 274 -11.39 16.64 -0.27
C ALA A 274 -10.50 16.20 -1.45
N VAL A 275 -9.24 16.66 -1.54
CA VAL A 275 -8.45 16.54 -2.79
C VAL A 275 -7.34 15.46 -2.71
N SER A 276 -6.76 15.24 -1.53
CA SER A 276 -5.57 14.38 -1.38
C SER A 276 -5.92 12.88 -1.39
N GLY A 277 -5.47 12.14 -2.41
CA GLY A 277 -5.67 10.69 -2.54
C GLY A 277 -7.07 10.24 -2.99
N SER A 278 -7.88 11.15 -3.53
CA SER A 278 -9.26 10.90 -3.98
C SER A 278 -9.36 9.80 -5.05
N GLU A 279 -8.38 9.71 -5.95
CA GLU A 279 -8.39 8.69 -7.01
C GLU A 279 -8.08 7.29 -6.46
N LEU A 280 -7.22 7.15 -5.44
CA LEU A 280 -7.05 5.87 -4.73
C LEU A 280 -8.36 5.47 -4.05
N LEU A 281 -9.01 6.40 -3.33
CA LEU A 281 -10.29 6.15 -2.66
C LEU A 281 -11.36 5.69 -3.67
N LYS A 282 -11.48 6.40 -4.80
CA LYS A 282 -12.42 6.06 -5.87
C LYS A 282 -12.12 4.67 -6.44
N ASN A 283 -10.86 4.37 -6.76
CA ASN A 283 -10.45 3.04 -7.22
C ASN A 283 -10.79 1.94 -6.19
N ILE A 284 -10.59 2.21 -4.89
CA ILE A 284 -11.00 1.27 -3.82
C ILE A 284 -12.50 1.04 -3.86
N LEU A 285 -13.30 2.12 -3.92
CA LEU A 285 -14.76 2.05 -3.92
C LEU A 285 -15.30 1.32 -5.16
N GLU A 286 -14.79 1.63 -6.36
CA GLU A 286 -15.14 0.94 -7.60
C GLU A 286 -14.80 -0.56 -7.52
N MET A 287 -13.63 -0.92 -6.99
CA MET A 287 -13.28 -2.33 -6.80
C MET A 287 -14.20 -3.03 -5.80
N LEU A 288 -14.62 -2.35 -4.74
CA LEU A 288 -15.59 -2.90 -3.79
C LEU A 288 -16.94 -3.19 -4.47
N GLU A 289 -17.38 -2.34 -5.40
CA GLU A 289 -18.60 -2.58 -6.18
C GLU A 289 -18.45 -3.78 -7.13
N ILE A 290 -17.33 -3.87 -7.83
CA ILE A 290 -17.02 -5.02 -8.71
C ILE A 290 -17.00 -6.32 -7.89
N VAL A 291 -16.34 -6.33 -6.73
CA VAL A 291 -16.27 -7.49 -5.85
C VAL A 291 -17.67 -7.91 -5.38
N LYS A 292 -18.52 -6.96 -4.96
CA LYS A 292 -19.92 -7.24 -4.59
C LYS A 292 -20.72 -7.85 -5.73
N SER A 293 -20.56 -7.34 -6.96
CA SER A 293 -21.29 -7.85 -8.13
C SER A 293 -20.91 -9.28 -8.49
N LYS A 294 -19.64 -9.65 -8.30
CA LYS A 294 -19.09 -10.97 -8.67
C LYS A 294 -19.18 -12.02 -7.56
N GLN A 295 -19.23 -11.61 -6.28
CA GLN A 295 -19.39 -12.52 -5.13
C GLN A 295 -20.69 -13.33 -5.14
N LYS A 296 -21.67 -12.98 -5.97
CA LYS A 296 -22.86 -13.83 -6.18
C LYS A 296 -22.55 -15.21 -6.77
N ASN A 297 -21.35 -15.48 -7.32
CA ASN A 297 -21.13 -16.67 -8.15
C ASN A 297 -19.85 -17.52 -7.95
N GLN A 298 -19.00 -17.39 -6.91
CA GLN A 298 -17.85 -18.33 -6.76
C GLN A 298 -17.15 -18.39 -5.39
N LYS A 299 -16.46 -19.53 -5.14
CA LYS A 299 -15.76 -19.95 -3.92
C LYS A 299 -14.37 -19.29 -3.74
N GLN A 300 -13.96 -19.26 -2.46
CA GLN A 300 -12.85 -18.56 -1.82
C GLN A 300 -11.46 -18.81 -2.43
N ASN A 301 -10.64 -17.75 -2.42
CA ASN A 301 -9.21 -17.80 -2.66
C ASN A 301 -8.44 -17.65 -1.35
N PHE A 302 -7.16 -18.05 -1.32
CA PHE A 302 -6.32 -17.98 -0.12
C PHE A 302 -6.30 -16.57 0.50
N SER A 303 -6.74 -16.50 1.75
CA SER A 303 -6.79 -15.31 2.61
C SER A 303 -5.39 -14.74 2.84
N LEU A 304 -5.28 -13.43 3.13
CA LEU A 304 -4.00 -12.82 3.50
C LEU A 304 -3.37 -13.55 4.70
N SER A 305 -4.20 -14.04 5.62
CA SER A 305 -3.84 -14.86 6.76
C SER A 305 -3.19 -16.19 6.38
N GLU A 306 -3.58 -16.80 5.26
CA GLU A 306 -2.94 -18.04 4.82
C GLU A 306 -1.57 -17.75 4.24
N LYS A 307 -1.42 -16.66 3.48
CA LYS A 307 -0.15 -16.27 2.88
C LYS A 307 0.86 -15.71 3.88
N LEU A 308 0.40 -15.04 4.94
CA LEU A 308 1.29 -14.51 5.98
C LEU A 308 1.82 -15.60 6.93
N PHE A 309 1.07 -16.70 7.10
CA PHE A 309 1.39 -17.76 8.06
C PHE A 309 1.74 -19.11 7.41
N SER A 310 1.80 -19.19 6.08
CA SER A 310 2.32 -20.35 5.32
C SER A 310 3.84 -20.42 5.43
#